data_AF-A0A962I2I8-F1
#
_entry.id   AF-A0A962I2I8-F1
#
_cell.length_a   1.000
_cell.length_b   1.000
_cell.length_c   1.000
_cell.angle_alpha   90.00
_cell.angle_beta   90.00
_cell.angle_gamma   90.00
#
_symmetry.space_group_name_H-M   'P 1'
#
loop_
_entity.id
_entity.type
_entity.pdbx_description
1 polymer ?
#
loop_
_entity_poly.entity_id
_entity_poly.type
_entity_poly.pdbx_seq_one_letter_code
_entity_poly.pdbx_strand_id
1 'polypeptide(L)'
;MTTARSAIAPPGSAGYYHCVSRCVRRAWLCGMDWLTGKSYDHRRDWVVVRVNELASIFAVRVLAYAAMSNHLHLALEFDPAWVEQWSDVECLDRWQRLYCPADYSEQQKVNRLTAWLCQPERIAQIRQRLASVSEFMKCLNEHIARLANLEDGCTGRFWEGRFKCQRLLDEQAVLSAMVYVDLNPIRAAMAPDLESSDYTSIQQ
;
A
#
# COMPACT_ATOMS: atom_id res chain seq x y z
N MET A 1 -18.69 3.75 -17.30
CA MET A 1 -17.35 3.94 -17.88
C MET A 1 -16.32 3.93 -16.76
N THR A 2 -15.21 3.22 -16.92
CA THR A 2 -14.07 3.26 -15.98
C THR A 2 -13.31 4.59 -16.16
N THR A 3 -13.36 5.47 -15.17
CA THR A 3 -12.57 6.71 -15.15
C THR A 3 -11.08 6.37 -14.99
N ALA A 4 -10.23 7.03 -15.78
CA ALA A 4 -8.78 6.86 -15.65
C ALA A 4 -8.31 7.33 -14.27
N ARG A 5 -7.42 6.58 -13.61
CA ARG A 5 -6.91 6.98 -12.28
C ARG A 5 -6.18 8.31 -12.29
N SER A 6 -5.54 8.69 -13.39
CA SER A 6 -4.95 10.02 -13.54
C SER A 6 -5.99 11.15 -13.46
N ALA A 7 -7.26 10.86 -13.71
CA ALA A 7 -8.36 11.81 -13.52
C ALA A 7 -8.97 11.75 -12.10
N ILE A 8 -8.74 10.67 -11.34
CA ILE A 8 -9.23 10.50 -9.95
C ILE A 8 -8.19 10.98 -8.93
N ALA A 9 -6.93 10.62 -9.16
CA ALA A 9 -5.75 10.93 -8.36
C ALA A 9 -4.63 11.40 -9.30
N PRO A 10 -4.72 12.62 -9.87
CA PRO A 10 -3.64 13.17 -10.67
C PRO A 10 -2.36 13.26 -9.84
N PRO A 11 -1.17 13.00 -10.44
CA PRO A 11 0.10 13.18 -9.76
C PRO A 11 0.21 14.61 -9.20
N GLY A 12 0.66 14.74 -7.95
CA GLY A 12 0.77 16.05 -7.31
C GLY A 12 -0.56 16.65 -6.85
N SER A 13 -1.61 15.84 -6.66
CA SER A 13 -2.85 16.30 -6.03
C SER A 13 -3.02 15.76 -4.61
N ALA A 14 -3.19 16.68 -3.67
CA ALA A 14 -3.59 16.32 -2.32
C ALA A 14 -4.98 15.68 -2.33
N GLY A 15 -5.24 14.76 -1.41
CA GLY A 15 -6.58 14.22 -1.21
C GLY A 15 -6.63 12.90 -0.48
N TYR A 16 -7.87 12.47 -0.26
CA TYR A 16 -8.21 11.24 0.42
C TYR A 16 -8.71 10.21 -0.58
N TYR A 17 -8.28 8.97 -0.42
CA TYR A 17 -8.53 7.90 -1.38
C TYR A 17 -8.89 6.59 -0.71
N HIS A 18 -9.99 5.98 -1.16
CA HIS A 18 -10.29 4.58 -0.87
C HIS A 18 -9.75 3.69 -1.99
N CYS A 19 -8.80 2.83 -1.63
CA CYS A 19 -8.14 1.91 -2.55
C CYS A 19 -8.55 0.47 -2.24
N VAL A 20 -8.83 -0.30 -3.30
CA VAL A 20 -9.23 -1.71 -3.16
C VAL A 20 -8.46 -2.60 -4.15
N SER A 21 -7.80 -3.63 -3.64
CA SER A 21 -7.15 -4.69 -4.43
C SER A 21 -7.85 -6.02 -4.17
N ARG A 22 -8.25 -6.76 -5.21
CA ARG A 22 -8.91 -8.06 -5.12
C ARG A 22 -8.01 -9.17 -5.66
N CYS A 23 -7.91 -10.29 -4.95
CA CYS A 23 -7.18 -11.47 -5.42
C CYS A 23 -7.97 -12.24 -6.49
N VAL A 24 -7.28 -12.95 -7.38
CA VAL A 24 -7.87 -13.90 -8.34
C VAL A 24 -7.58 -15.33 -7.96
N ARG A 25 -8.14 -16.28 -8.73
CA ARG A 25 -7.85 -17.72 -8.64
C ARG A 25 -8.26 -18.36 -7.32
N ARG A 26 -9.15 -17.71 -6.56
CA ARG A 26 -9.38 -18.04 -5.15
C ARG A 26 -8.07 -18.02 -4.34
N ALA A 27 -7.08 -17.25 -4.77
CA ALA A 27 -5.90 -16.98 -3.96
C ALA A 27 -6.40 -16.22 -2.73
N TRP A 28 -6.23 -16.87 -1.58
CA TRP A 28 -6.56 -16.27 -0.31
C TRP A 28 -5.47 -15.26 0.01
N LEU A 29 -5.87 -13.99 0.13
CA LEU A 29 -5.01 -12.97 0.71
C LEU A 29 -4.68 -13.35 2.14
N CYS A 30 -5.69 -13.81 2.88
CA CYS A 30 -5.60 -14.38 4.22
C CYS A 30 -6.85 -15.24 4.48
N GLY A 31 -6.97 -15.89 5.64
CA GLY A 31 -8.11 -16.74 5.95
C GLY A 31 -7.90 -18.21 5.63
N MET A 32 -8.92 -19.01 5.94
CA MET A 32 -8.93 -20.45 5.75
C MET A 32 -9.39 -20.82 4.34
N ASP A 33 -8.56 -21.58 3.62
CA ASP A 33 -9.00 -22.24 2.40
C ASP A 33 -9.74 -23.54 2.71
N TRP A 34 -11.07 -23.48 2.72
CA TRP A 34 -11.92 -24.62 3.05
C TRP A 34 -11.76 -25.84 2.14
N LEU A 35 -11.20 -25.67 0.93
CA LEU A 35 -10.96 -26.80 0.02
C LEU A 35 -9.69 -27.59 0.40
N THR A 36 -8.63 -26.89 0.80
CA THR A 36 -7.33 -27.50 1.11
C THR A 36 -7.08 -27.65 2.61
N GLY A 37 -7.88 -26.98 3.45
CA GLY A 37 -7.69 -26.89 4.90
C GLY A 37 -6.52 -26.01 5.32
N LYS A 38 -5.87 -25.30 4.38
CA LYS A 38 -4.71 -24.46 4.67
C LYS A 38 -5.16 -23.07 5.13
N SER A 39 -4.60 -22.61 6.25
CA SER A 39 -4.75 -21.22 6.68
C SER A 39 -3.68 -20.33 6.05
N TYR A 40 -4.09 -19.14 5.65
CA TYR A 40 -3.24 -18.06 5.13
C TYR A 40 -3.29 -16.82 6.02
N ASP A 41 -3.79 -16.93 7.26
CA ASP A 41 -3.94 -15.78 8.15
C ASP A 41 -2.62 -15.04 8.43
N HIS A 42 -1.48 -15.74 8.44
CA HIS A 42 -0.14 -15.15 8.58
C HIS A 42 0.18 -14.11 7.50
N ARG A 43 -0.46 -14.18 6.33
CA ARG A 43 -0.28 -13.19 5.27
C ARG A 43 -0.86 -11.81 5.63
N ARG A 44 -1.75 -11.71 6.63
CA ARG A 44 -2.20 -10.40 7.15
C ARG A 44 -1.02 -9.62 7.72
N ASP A 45 -0.11 -10.28 8.43
CA ASP A 45 1.09 -9.64 8.97
C ASP A 45 1.97 -9.07 7.85
N TRP A 46 2.08 -9.77 6.71
CA TRP A 46 2.81 -9.26 5.55
C TRP A 46 2.21 -7.95 5.03
N VAL A 47 0.88 -7.86 5.01
CA VAL A 47 0.18 -6.64 4.61
C VAL A 47 0.46 -5.52 5.61
N VAL A 48 0.26 -5.76 6.91
CA VAL A 48 0.46 -4.75 7.96
C VAL A 48 1.89 -4.22 7.95
N VAL A 49 2.87 -5.12 7.98
CA VAL A 49 4.30 -4.76 7.96
C VAL A 49 4.62 -3.94 6.73
N ARG A 50 4.14 -4.36 5.55
CA ARG A 50 4.45 -3.66 4.29
C ARG A 50 3.75 -2.31 4.19
N VAL A 51 2.52 -2.19 4.67
CA VAL A 51 1.79 -0.91 4.71
C VAL A 51 2.51 0.09 5.61
N ASN A 52 2.92 -0.34 6.81
CA ASN A 52 3.66 0.52 7.74
C ASN A 52 5.03 0.92 7.19
N GLU A 53 5.76 -0.01 6.58
CA GLU A 53 7.03 0.29 5.92
C GLU A 53 6.86 1.34 4.81
N LEU A 54 5.88 1.17 3.94
CA LEU A 54 5.60 2.12 2.86
C LEU A 54 5.10 3.47 3.39
N ALA A 55 4.34 3.50 4.48
CA ALA A 55 3.92 4.74 5.14
C ALA A 55 5.11 5.55 5.66
N SER A 56 6.21 4.90 6.05
CA SER A 56 7.45 5.59 6.45
C SER A 56 8.27 6.16 5.28
N ILE A 57 7.96 5.73 4.05
CA ILE A 57 8.72 6.04 2.83
C ILE A 57 7.97 7.05 1.95
N PHE A 58 6.66 6.92 1.81
CA PHE A 58 5.84 7.77 0.95
C PHE A 58 5.28 8.96 1.73
N ALA A 59 4.92 10.02 1.02
CA ALA A 59 4.16 11.13 1.58
C ALA A 59 2.68 10.73 1.66
N VAL A 60 2.40 9.79 2.56
CA VAL A 60 1.10 9.19 2.76
C VAL A 60 0.82 9.06 4.25
N ARG A 61 -0.43 9.30 4.63
CA ARG A 61 -0.97 8.87 5.91
C ARG A 61 -1.97 7.75 5.65
N VAL A 62 -1.77 6.62 6.31
CA VAL A 62 -2.71 5.50 6.27
C VAL A 62 -3.78 5.79 7.32
N LEU A 63 -4.98 6.11 6.88
CA LEU A 63 -6.11 6.43 7.76
C LEU A 63 -6.79 5.17 8.25
N ALA A 64 -6.97 4.20 7.35
CA ALA A 64 -7.49 2.90 7.69
C ALA A 64 -7.04 1.82 6.71
N TYR A 65 -7.02 0.57 7.16
CA TYR A 65 -6.86 -0.57 6.27
C TYR A 65 -7.62 -1.80 6.80
N ALA A 66 -7.98 -2.70 5.90
CA ALA A 66 -8.57 -4.00 6.24
C ALA A 66 -8.10 -5.07 5.25
N ALA A 67 -7.42 -6.08 5.79
CA ALA A 67 -6.99 -7.28 5.06
C ALA A 67 -8.06 -8.38 5.18
N MET A 68 -8.99 -8.39 4.23
CA MET A 68 -10.02 -9.43 4.12
C MET A 68 -9.47 -10.67 3.43
N SER A 69 -10.24 -11.76 3.47
CA SER A 69 -9.84 -13.05 2.91
C SER A 69 -9.37 -13.01 1.46
N ASN A 70 -9.95 -12.15 0.62
CA ASN A 70 -9.63 -12.01 -0.80
C ASN A 70 -9.53 -10.56 -1.29
N HIS A 71 -9.59 -9.58 -0.38
CA HIS A 71 -9.45 -8.17 -0.72
C HIS A 71 -8.62 -7.43 0.32
N LEU A 72 -7.94 -6.40 -0.16
CA LEU A 72 -7.32 -5.38 0.67
C LEU A 72 -8.03 -4.06 0.44
N HIS A 73 -8.49 -3.43 1.52
CA HIS A 73 -9.02 -2.08 1.52
C HIS A 73 -8.06 -1.15 2.24
N LEU A 74 -7.80 0.04 1.68
CA LEU A 74 -7.04 1.11 2.33
C LEU A 74 -7.76 2.45 2.17
N ALA A 75 -7.84 3.23 3.24
CA ALA A 75 -8.14 4.66 3.22
C ALA A 75 -6.82 5.41 3.42
N LEU A 76 -6.44 6.23 2.44
CA LEU A 76 -5.15 6.90 2.37
C LEU A 76 -5.34 8.41 2.20
N GLU A 77 -4.51 9.19 2.87
CA GLU A 77 -4.35 10.62 2.65
C GLU A 77 -2.98 10.87 2.01
N PHE A 78 -2.95 11.64 0.94
CA PHE A 78 -1.72 12.12 0.32
C PHE A 78 -1.72 13.64 0.32
N ASP A 79 -0.57 14.22 0.60
CA ASP A 79 -0.31 15.64 0.40
C ASP A 79 1.08 15.84 -0.25
N PRO A 80 1.13 16.32 -1.50
CA PRO A 80 2.39 16.67 -2.17
C PRO A 80 3.24 17.68 -1.38
N ALA A 81 2.61 18.55 -0.57
CA ALA A 81 3.32 19.54 0.24
C ALA A 81 4.25 18.88 1.27
N TRP A 82 3.98 17.63 1.69
CA TRP A 82 4.89 16.91 2.58
C TRP A 82 6.20 16.55 1.89
N VAL A 83 6.16 16.19 0.61
CA VAL A 83 7.38 15.90 -0.16
C VAL A 83 8.19 17.18 -0.38
N GLU A 84 7.54 18.33 -0.56
CA GLU A 84 8.21 19.61 -0.77
C GLU A 84 9.05 20.05 0.45
N GLN A 85 8.69 19.60 1.65
CA GLN A 85 9.44 19.86 2.88
C GLN A 85 10.72 19.03 3.00
N TRP A 86 10.82 17.92 2.26
CA TRP A 86 11.97 17.02 2.34
C TRP A 86 13.15 17.57 1.55
N SER A 87 14.37 17.38 2.07
CA SER A 87 15.58 17.65 1.30
C SER A 87 15.79 16.63 0.17
N ASP A 88 16.59 16.97 -0.84
CA ASP A 88 16.91 16.04 -1.94
C ASP A 88 17.54 14.75 -1.42
N VAL A 89 18.42 14.86 -0.42
CA VAL A 89 19.05 13.71 0.24
C VAL A 89 18.00 12.82 0.88
N GLU A 90 17.02 13.41 1.57
CA GLU A 90 15.95 12.69 2.26
C GLU A 90 15.02 11.96 1.28
N CYS A 91 14.67 12.60 0.15
CA CYS A 91 13.90 11.96 -0.92
C CYS A 91 14.63 10.75 -1.50
N LEU A 92 15.93 10.90 -1.76
CA LEU A 92 16.75 9.82 -2.30
C LEU A 92 16.96 8.69 -1.29
N ASP A 93 17.13 8.99 0.00
CA ASP A 93 17.23 7.98 1.06
C ASP A 93 15.94 7.16 1.18
N ARG A 94 14.78 7.83 1.24
CA ARG A 94 13.48 7.15 1.23
C ARG A 94 13.30 6.30 -0.02
N TRP A 95 13.64 6.83 -1.18
CA TRP A 95 13.56 6.08 -2.44
C TRP A 95 14.50 4.87 -2.47
N GLN A 96 15.69 4.99 -1.89
CA GLN A 96 16.64 3.90 -1.79
C GLN A 96 16.06 2.74 -0.97
N ARG A 97 15.31 3.00 0.12
CA ARG A 97 14.70 1.93 0.93
C ARG A 97 13.76 1.02 0.14
N LEU A 98 13.17 1.49 -0.97
CA LEU A 98 12.31 0.67 -1.83
C LEU A 98 13.05 -0.32 -2.73
N TYR A 99 14.25 0.07 -3.20
CA TYR A 99 14.95 -0.60 -4.29
C TYR A 99 16.45 -0.81 -4.00
N CYS A 100 16.84 -0.78 -2.72
CA CYS A 100 18.19 -1.11 -2.30
C CYS A 100 18.31 -2.64 -2.26
N PRO A 101 19.27 -3.23 -2.98
CA PRO A 101 19.62 -4.62 -2.79
C PRO A 101 20.06 -4.86 -1.33
N ALA A 102 19.68 -6.02 -0.77
CA ALA A 102 19.96 -6.36 0.62
C ALA A 102 21.47 -6.56 0.89
N ASP A 103 22.25 -6.86 -0.14
CA ASP A 103 23.70 -7.12 -0.10
C ASP A 103 24.56 -5.86 -0.24
N TYR A 104 23.95 -4.67 -0.40
CA TYR A 104 24.71 -3.42 -0.47
C TYR A 104 25.33 -3.05 0.88
N SER A 105 26.65 -2.84 0.89
CA SER A 105 27.37 -2.20 1.97
C SER A 105 26.96 -0.73 2.15
N GLU A 106 27.21 -0.17 3.34
CA GLU A 106 26.94 1.25 3.61
C GLU A 106 27.67 2.18 2.63
N GLN A 107 28.90 1.83 2.23
CA GLN A 107 29.62 2.62 1.24
C GLN A 107 28.94 2.59 -0.14
N GLN A 108 28.37 1.45 -0.56
CA GLN A 108 27.64 1.36 -1.83
C GLN A 108 26.34 2.16 -1.79
N LYS A 109 25.64 2.17 -0.64
CA LYS A 109 24.46 3.01 -0.42
C LYS A 109 24.80 4.50 -0.52
N VAL A 110 25.87 4.94 0.15
CA VAL A 110 26.34 6.33 0.10
C VAL A 110 26.75 6.71 -1.33
N ASN A 111 27.54 5.88 -2.01
CA ASN A 111 27.99 6.15 -3.38
C ASN A 111 26.80 6.30 -4.34
N ARG A 112 25.76 5.47 -4.18
CA ARG A 112 24.53 5.52 -4.99
C ARG A 112 23.77 6.83 -4.76
N LEU A 113 23.60 7.24 -3.50
CA LEU A 113 22.97 8.52 -3.15
C LEU A 113 23.74 9.70 -3.76
N THR A 114 25.06 9.74 -3.59
CA THR A 114 25.92 10.80 -4.14
C THR A 114 25.81 10.88 -5.67
N ALA A 115 25.80 9.75 -6.36
CA ALA A 115 25.63 9.71 -7.82
C ALA A 115 24.26 10.24 -8.28
N TRP A 116 23.22 10.10 -7.45
CA TRP A 116 21.87 10.60 -7.74
C TRP A 116 21.67 12.07 -7.41
N LEU A 117 22.40 12.62 -6.44
CA LEU A 117 22.34 14.05 -6.09
C LEU A 117 22.71 14.96 -7.27
N CYS A 118 23.56 14.49 -8.18
CA CYS A 118 23.92 15.22 -9.40
C CYS A 118 22.83 15.15 -10.50
N GLN A 119 21.64 14.60 -10.24
CA GLN A 119 20.59 14.36 -11.22
C GLN A 119 19.26 15.00 -10.79
N PRO A 120 19.11 16.33 -10.94
CA PRO A 120 17.92 17.07 -10.46
C PRO A 120 16.61 16.58 -11.10
N GLU A 121 16.62 16.21 -12.38
CA GLU A 121 15.44 15.66 -13.07
C GLU A 121 14.98 14.33 -12.44
N ARG A 122 15.93 13.47 -12.05
CA ARG A 122 15.63 12.21 -11.36
C ARG A 122 15.02 12.47 -9.99
N ILE A 123 15.55 13.44 -9.25
CA ILE A 123 15.02 13.82 -7.94
C ILE A 123 13.58 14.33 -8.07
N ALA A 124 13.30 15.19 -9.05
CA ALA A 124 11.95 15.69 -9.32
C ALA A 124 10.97 14.54 -9.63
N GLN A 125 11.38 13.56 -10.43
CA GLN A 125 10.55 12.37 -10.71
C GLN A 125 10.33 11.52 -9.45
N ILE A 126 11.36 11.34 -8.61
CA ILE A 126 11.24 10.60 -7.35
C ILE A 126 10.25 11.30 -6.42
N ARG A 127 10.34 12.63 -6.27
CA ARG A 127 9.41 13.42 -5.47
C ARG A 127 7.96 13.21 -5.90
N GLN A 128 7.69 13.30 -7.20
CA GLN A 128 6.34 13.04 -7.74
C GLN A 128 5.84 11.62 -7.44
N ARG A 129 6.74 10.62 -7.48
CA ARG A 129 6.39 9.22 -7.21
C ARG A 129 6.14 8.95 -5.72
N LEU A 130 6.93 9.57 -4.83
CA LEU A 130 6.74 9.46 -3.38
C LEU A 130 5.42 10.11 -2.91
N ALA A 131 4.83 11.02 -3.70
CA ALA A 131 3.49 11.59 -3.48
C ALA A 131 2.38 10.92 -4.32
N SER A 132 2.58 9.68 -4.79
CA SER A 132 1.63 9.03 -5.71
C SER A 132 0.97 7.80 -5.10
N VAL A 133 -0.37 7.85 -4.98
CA VAL A 133 -1.23 6.70 -4.64
C VAL A 133 -0.92 5.50 -5.54
N SER A 134 -0.70 5.74 -6.83
CA SER A 134 -0.47 4.65 -7.79
C SER A 134 0.88 3.97 -7.60
N GLU A 135 1.92 4.72 -7.22
CA GLU A 135 3.23 4.12 -6.95
C GLU A 135 3.23 3.41 -5.58
N PHE A 136 2.59 3.99 -4.55
CA PHE A 136 2.37 3.33 -3.27
C PHE A 136 1.65 1.97 -3.44
N MET A 137 0.50 1.96 -4.12
CA MET A 137 -0.27 0.74 -4.34
C MET A 137 0.46 -0.28 -5.21
N LYS A 138 1.31 0.18 -6.14
CA LYS A 138 2.16 -0.72 -6.93
C LYS A 138 3.21 -1.40 -6.03
N CYS A 139 3.92 -0.64 -5.20
CA CYS A 139 4.93 -1.17 -4.28
C CYS A 139 4.34 -2.14 -3.25
N LEU A 140 3.10 -1.90 -2.80
CA LEU A 140 2.36 -2.79 -1.91
C LEU A 140 1.94 -4.07 -2.61
N ASN A 141 1.18 -3.94 -3.70
CA ASN A 141 0.59 -5.08 -4.41
C ASN A 141 1.68 -6.00 -4.99
N GLU A 142 2.76 -5.44 -5.54
CA GLU A 142 3.85 -6.22 -6.12
C GLU A 142 4.56 -7.07 -5.06
N HIS A 143 4.84 -6.50 -3.89
CA HIS A 143 5.49 -7.20 -2.80
C HIS A 143 4.65 -8.40 -2.32
N ILE A 144 3.37 -8.16 -2.01
CA ILE A 144 2.46 -9.22 -1.55
C ILE A 144 2.27 -10.30 -2.63
N ALA A 145 2.12 -9.90 -3.89
CA ALA A 145 1.98 -10.87 -4.99
C ALA A 145 3.20 -11.77 -5.14
N ARG A 146 4.42 -11.23 -4.99
CA ARG A 146 5.66 -12.02 -5.07
C ARG A 146 5.75 -13.04 -3.92
N LEU A 147 5.47 -12.62 -2.69
CA LEU A 147 5.50 -13.51 -1.52
C LEU A 147 4.44 -14.62 -1.64
N ALA A 148 3.20 -14.25 -1.96
CA ALA A 148 2.12 -15.21 -2.09
C ALA A 148 2.34 -16.20 -3.23
N ASN A 149 2.75 -15.74 -4.41
CA ASN A 149 3.04 -16.63 -5.54
C ASN A 149 4.21 -17.60 -5.24
N LEU A 150 5.24 -17.12 -4.52
CA LEU A 150 6.35 -17.95 -4.08
C LEU A 150 5.88 -19.04 -3.10
N GLU A 151 5.09 -18.67 -2.09
CA GLU A 151 4.51 -19.60 -1.12
C GLU A 151 3.54 -20.61 -1.78
N ASP A 152 2.77 -20.17 -2.76
CA ASP A 152 1.81 -20.99 -3.49
C ASP A 152 2.47 -21.85 -4.59
N GLY A 153 3.79 -21.71 -4.79
CA GLY A 153 4.53 -22.43 -5.84
C GLY A 153 3.98 -22.19 -7.24
N CYS A 154 3.39 -21.01 -7.50
CA CYS A 154 2.67 -20.73 -8.73
C CYS A 154 3.20 -19.51 -9.47
N THR A 155 2.94 -19.47 -10.77
CA THR A 155 3.26 -18.33 -11.63
C THR A 155 1.98 -17.61 -12.06
N GLY A 156 2.10 -16.33 -12.44
CA GLY A 156 0.99 -15.54 -12.97
C GLY A 156 0.43 -14.50 -12.00
N ARG A 157 -0.80 -14.04 -12.27
CA ARG A 157 -1.42 -12.93 -11.54
C ARG A 157 -1.97 -13.39 -10.18
N PHE A 158 -1.59 -12.66 -9.13
CA PHE A 158 -2.18 -12.77 -7.80
C PHE A 158 -3.41 -11.85 -7.65
N TRP A 159 -3.30 -10.61 -8.15
CA TRP A 159 -4.39 -9.63 -8.16
C TRP A 159 -5.21 -9.69 -9.46
N GLU A 160 -6.52 -9.45 -9.37
CA GLU A 160 -7.46 -9.43 -10.51
C GLU A 160 -7.04 -8.46 -11.60
N GLY A 161 -6.47 -7.35 -11.17
CA GLY A 161 -5.79 -6.43 -12.05
C GLY A 161 -5.34 -5.20 -11.30
N ARG A 162 -5.62 -4.06 -11.90
CA ARG A 162 -5.36 -2.75 -11.31
C ARG A 162 -6.25 -2.54 -10.08
N PHE A 163 -5.67 -2.01 -9.00
CA PHE A 163 -6.45 -1.58 -7.83
C PHE A 163 -7.51 -0.55 -8.23
N LYS A 164 -8.68 -0.63 -7.60
CA LYS A 164 -9.73 0.40 -7.68
C LYS A 164 -9.38 1.56 -6.77
N CYS A 165 -9.68 2.78 -7.19
CA CYS A 165 -9.42 4.00 -6.44
C CYS A 165 -10.65 4.90 -6.51
N GLN A 166 -11.11 5.39 -5.37
CA GLN A 166 -12.16 6.39 -5.26
C GLN A 166 -11.65 7.55 -4.42
N ARG A 167 -11.81 8.78 -4.92
CA ARG A 167 -11.51 9.99 -4.15
C ARG A 167 -12.64 10.25 -3.16
N LEU A 168 -12.28 10.53 -1.90
CA LEU A 168 -13.19 10.92 -0.84
C LEU A 168 -13.19 12.46 -0.76
N LEU A 169 -14.36 13.07 -0.92
CA LEU A 169 -14.48 14.51 -1.22
C LEU A 169 -14.75 15.39 0.01
N ASP A 170 -15.17 14.80 1.12
CA ASP A 170 -15.48 15.50 2.37
C ASP A 170 -15.10 14.65 3.60
N GLU A 171 -15.02 15.29 4.76
CA GLU A 171 -14.66 14.65 6.02
C GLU A 171 -15.63 13.52 6.40
N GLN A 172 -16.91 13.67 6.07
CA GLN A 172 -17.92 12.65 6.32
C GLN A 172 -17.67 11.40 5.47
N ALA A 173 -17.25 11.55 4.22
CA ALA A 173 -16.87 10.47 3.32
C ALA A 173 -15.57 9.80 3.79
N VAL A 174 -14.63 10.57 4.33
CA VAL A 174 -13.41 10.03 4.96
C VAL A 174 -13.75 9.19 6.18
N LEU A 175 -14.49 9.75 7.14
CA LEU A 175 -14.96 9.05 8.34
C LEU A 175 -15.79 7.82 7.97
N SER A 176 -16.71 7.94 7.02
CA SER A 176 -17.52 6.81 6.55
C SER A 176 -16.66 5.73 5.90
N ALA A 177 -15.62 6.09 5.15
CA ALA A 177 -14.70 5.14 4.56
C ALA A 177 -13.84 4.45 5.63
N MET A 178 -13.34 5.19 6.63
CA MET A 178 -12.59 4.62 7.76
C MET A 178 -13.45 3.63 8.55
N VAL A 179 -14.65 4.06 8.97
CA VAL A 179 -15.63 3.20 9.66
C VAL A 179 -15.98 1.99 8.80
N TYR A 180 -16.22 2.18 7.50
CA TYR A 180 -16.50 1.07 6.59
C TYR A 180 -15.33 0.07 6.52
N VAL A 181 -14.10 0.57 6.44
CA VAL A 181 -12.88 -0.25 6.38
C VAL A 181 -12.74 -1.06 7.68
N ASP A 182 -12.83 -0.40 8.84
CA ASP A 182 -12.69 -1.06 10.14
C ASP A 182 -13.83 -2.06 10.43
N LEU A 183 -15.05 -1.78 9.95
CA LEU A 183 -16.19 -2.70 10.12
C LEU A 183 -16.18 -3.87 9.11
N ASN A 184 -15.33 -3.87 8.08
CA ASN A 184 -15.36 -4.93 7.06
C ASN A 184 -15.07 -6.34 7.62
N PRO A 185 -14.08 -6.54 8.50
CA PRO A 185 -13.87 -7.85 9.13
C PRO A 185 -15.09 -8.34 9.90
N ILE A 186 -15.80 -7.47 10.61
CA ILE A 186 -17.03 -7.82 11.35
C ILE A 186 -18.16 -8.19 10.40
N ARG A 187 -18.39 -7.37 9.36
CA ARG A 187 -19.43 -7.64 8.34
C ARG A 187 -19.18 -8.93 7.58
N ALA A 188 -17.92 -9.32 7.41
CA ALA A 188 -17.52 -10.58 6.82
C ALA A 188 -17.53 -11.76 7.80
N ALA A 189 -17.99 -11.55 9.05
CA ALA A 189 -17.96 -12.52 10.14
C ALA A 189 -16.56 -13.10 10.43
N MET A 190 -15.51 -12.31 10.14
CA MET A 190 -14.12 -12.64 10.44
C MET A 190 -13.72 -12.22 11.87
N ALA A 191 -14.44 -11.27 12.46
CA ALA A 191 -14.29 -10.85 13.85
C ALA A 191 -15.69 -10.61 14.47
N PRO A 192 -15.91 -10.93 15.76
CA PRO A 192 -17.19 -10.69 16.43
C PRO A 192 -17.44 -9.21 16.77
N ASP A 193 -16.39 -8.41 16.97
CA ASP A 193 -16.47 -7.00 17.32
C ASP A 193 -15.22 -6.23 16.86
N LEU A 194 -15.18 -4.93 17.12
CA LEU A 194 -14.07 -4.06 16.71
C LEU A 194 -12.79 -4.33 17.52
N GLU A 195 -12.94 -4.67 18.80
CA GLU A 195 -11.81 -4.92 19.71
C GLU A 195 -11.06 -6.20 19.32
N SER A 196 -11.75 -7.18 18.75
CA SER A 196 -11.21 -8.44 18.21
C SER A 196 -10.79 -8.39 16.74
N SER A 197 -10.83 -7.20 16.12
CA SER A 197 -10.44 -6.99 14.71
C SER A 197 -8.95 -6.63 14.61
N ASP A 198 -8.08 -7.60 14.90
CA ASP A 198 -6.61 -7.45 15.05
C ASP A 198 -5.86 -6.87 13.84
N TYR A 199 -6.53 -6.72 12.69
CA TYR A 199 -5.93 -6.31 11.42
C TYR A 199 -6.61 -5.10 10.81
N THR A 200 -7.05 -4.20 11.70
CA THR A 200 -7.65 -2.90 11.34
C THR A 200 -6.94 -1.76 12.05
N SER A 201 -7.08 -0.54 11.53
CA SER A 201 -6.48 0.68 12.09
C SER A 201 -6.93 0.98 13.52
N ILE A 202 -8.05 0.40 13.96
CA ILE A 202 -8.62 0.67 15.28
C ILE A 202 -7.77 0.14 16.46
N GLN A 203 -6.82 -0.77 16.18
CA GLN A 203 -5.89 -1.29 17.20
C GLN A 203 -4.55 -0.55 17.27
N GLN A 204 -4.34 0.50 16.47
CA GLN A 204 -3.11 1.31 16.49
C GLN A 204 -3.30 2.64 17.20
#